data_AF-U1R436-F1
#
_entry.id   AF-U1R436-F1
#
_cell.length_a   1.000
_cell.length_b   1.000
_cell.length_c   1.000
_cell.angle_alpha   90.00
_cell.angle_beta   90.00
_cell.angle_gamma   90.00
#
_symmetry.space_group_name_H-M   'P 1'
#
loop_
_entity.id
_entity.type
_entity.pdbx_description
1 polymer ?
#
loop_
_entity_poly.entity_id
_entity_poly.type
_entity_poly.pdbx_seq_one_letter_code
_entity_poly.pdbx_strand_id
1 'polypeptide(L)'
;MFAWEQDGTEYGLKPMNCANHAHVYGDERHSYRDLPLKFAEFGTCYRNEQSGELSGMLRVRGFTQDDGHAFLREDQLREELLAHVRVVEEIYDSFGFDVEYVLETKGDDAIGSDEIWETATGALRNALETEGLDYDVEAGEAAFYGPKIGVNAIDALDRSWTIGTVQVDFNIPERLDLAYVGEDNEEHRPVAIHRALLGSFERFMAVLIEHFKGNFPTWLAPEQVRVLPISDDQLEYADSVAADIREAGFRVEVEDRDMTVGRKIRAGHDDRVPYMLIVGSDEADAETVSVRDRQEREVNDVELSTFVDHLRTERDQKSEDPYFVPVQNH
;
A
#
# COMPACT_ATOMS: atom_id res chain seq x y z
N MET A 1 -22.52 2.13 12.36
CA MET A 1 -21.61 3.26 12.68
C MET A 1 -21.44 3.33 14.19
N PHE A 2 -20.31 3.84 14.69
CA PHE A 2 -20.22 4.24 16.11
C PHE A 2 -20.83 5.63 16.25
N ALA A 3 -21.76 5.79 17.18
CA ALA A 3 -22.44 7.05 17.44
C ALA A 3 -22.59 7.29 18.94
N TRP A 4 -22.61 8.56 19.34
CA TRP A 4 -22.84 8.99 20.71
C TRP A 4 -23.53 10.36 20.73
N GLU A 5 -24.09 10.74 21.88
CA GLU A 5 -24.66 12.06 22.11
C GLU A 5 -23.82 12.82 23.13
N GLN A 6 -23.52 14.09 22.86
CA GLN A 6 -22.86 14.99 23.79
C GLN A 6 -23.51 16.38 23.70
N ASP A 7 -23.91 16.93 24.85
CA ASP A 7 -24.54 18.26 24.96
C ASP A 7 -25.75 18.45 24.02
N GLY A 8 -26.54 17.39 23.81
CA GLY A 8 -27.72 17.40 22.92
C GLY A 8 -27.39 17.34 21.42
N THR A 9 -26.12 17.11 21.07
CA THR A 9 -25.66 16.91 19.69
C THR A 9 -25.28 15.46 19.48
N GLU A 10 -25.77 14.84 18.41
CA GLU A 10 -25.39 13.50 17.99
C GLU A 10 -24.10 13.56 17.14
N TYR A 11 -23.13 12.71 17.47
CA TYR A 11 -21.86 12.57 16.77
C TYR A 11 -21.68 11.13 16.31
N GLY A 12 -20.95 10.95 15.21
CA GLY A 12 -20.56 9.65 14.71
C GLY A 12 -19.07 9.63 14.35
N LEU A 13 -18.41 8.49 14.58
CA LEU A 13 -17.07 8.28 14.02
C LEU A 13 -17.22 8.02 12.52
N LYS A 14 -16.41 8.71 11.71
CA LYS A 14 -16.46 8.59 10.25
C LYS A 14 -16.22 7.14 9.80
N PRO A 15 -17.12 6.53 9.01
CA PRO A 15 -16.88 5.20 8.42
C PRO A 15 -16.18 5.24 7.05
N MET A 16 -16.00 6.46 6.51
CA MET A 16 -15.45 6.78 5.18
C MET A 16 -15.03 8.26 5.14
N ASN A 17 -14.14 8.64 4.22
CA ASN A 17 -13.60 10.01 4.12
C ASN A 17 -14.37 10.91 3.14
N CYS A 18 -15.18 10.32 2.26
CA CYS A 18 -15.83 11.01 1.13
C CYS A 18 -16.61 12.26 1.51
N ALA A 19 -17.43 12.20 2.56
CA ALA A 19 -18.24 13.33 3.00
C ALA A 19 -17.38 14.52 3.46
N ASN A 20 -16.22 14.25 4.07
CA ASN A 20 -15.29 15.29 4.49
C ASN A 20 -14.59 15.94 3.29
N HIS A 21 -14.12 15.14 2.33
CA HIS A 21 -13.53 15.68 1.09
C HIS A 21 -14.54 16.46 0.25
N ALA A 22 -15.79 16.00 0.18
CA ALA A 22 -16.87 16.72 -0.46
C ALA A 22 -17.19 18.05 0.25
N HIS A 23 -17.14 18.07 1.59
CA HIS A 23 -17.29 19.30 2.36
C HIS A 23 -16.14 20.29 2.09
N VAL A 24 -14.89 19.80 2.04
CA VAL A 24 -13.72 20.62 1.66
C VAL A 24 -13.85 21.15 0.23
N TYR A 25 -14.29 20.33 -0.71
CA TYR A 25 -14.59 20.78 -2.07
C TYR A 25 -15.62 21.91 -2.05
N GLY A 26 -16.74 21.74 -1.34
CA GLY A 26 -17.83 22.71 -1.30
C GLY A 26 -17.54 24.02 -0.57
N ASP A 27 -16.43 24.13 0.16
CA ASP A 27 -16.05 25.35 0.89
C ASP A 27 -15.54 26.46 -0.04
N GLU A 28 -15.05 26.09 -1.23
CA GLU A 28 -14.52 27.02 -2.23
C GLU A 28 -15.34 26.98 -3.54
N ARG A 29 -15.30 28.08 -4.31
CA ARG A 29 -15.88 28.12 -5.65
C ARG A 29 -14.89 27.59 -6.66
N HIS A 30 -15.30 26.58 -7.41
CA HIS A 30 -14.47 25.97 -8.46
C HIS A 30 -14.95 26.36 -9.86
N SER A 31 -14.02 26.40 -10.80
CA SER A 31 -14.27 26.50 -12.23
C SER A 31 -13.82 25.23 -12.94
N TYR A 32 -14.24 25.06 -14.18
CA TYR A 32 -13.85 23.93 -15.02
C TYR A 32 -12.31 23.78 -15.16
N ARG A 33 -11.55 24.87 -14.94
CA ARG A 33 -10.08 24.90 -15.01
C ARG A 33 -9.40 24.32 -13.77
N ASP A 34 -10.11 24.28 -12.66
CA ASP A 34 -9.61 23.72 -11.39
C ASP A 34 -9.74 22.19 -11.38
N LEU A 35 -10.51 21.62 -12.31
CA LEU A 35 -10.79 20.19 -12.41
C LEU A 35 -9.83 19.48 -13.40
N PRO A 36 -9.31 18.28 -13.06
CA PRO A 36 -9.71 17.45 -11.92
C PRO A 36 -9.05 17.88 -10.60
N LEU A 37 -9.85 18.03 -9.53
CA LEU A 37 -9.36 18.31 -8.18
C LEU A 37 -9.27 17.01 -7.39
N LYS A 38 -8.08 16.68 -6.87
CA LYS A 38 -7.79 15.39 -6.26
C LYS A 38 -7.38 15.55 -4.80
N PHE A 39 -8.13 14.94 -3.90
CA PHE A 39 -7.80 14.81 -2.49
C PHE A 39 -7.30 13.40 -2.20
N ALA A 40 -6.32 13.29 -1.31
CA ALA A 40 -5.85 12.02 -0.76
C ALA A 40 -5.69 12.18 0.75
N GLU A 41 -6.11 11.17 1.50
CA GLU A 41 -6.04 11.13 2.96
C GLU A 41 -5.68 9.72 3.41
N PHE A 42 -4.66 9.59 4.27
CA PHE A 42 -4.51 8.42 5.12
C PHE A 42 -5.53 8.50 6.27
N GLY A 43 -6.80 8.26 5.92
CA GLY A 43 -7.95 8.54 6.77
C GLY A 43 -8.28 7.36 7.66
N THR A 44 -8.15 7.54 8.98
CA THR A 44 -8.61 6.54 9.96
C THR A 44 -10.13 6.52 10.05
N CYS A 45 -10.71 5.41 9.65
CA CYS A 45 -12.14 5.14 9.62
C CYS A 45 -12.54 4.15 10.71
N TYR A 46 -13.80 4.23 11.14
CA TYR A 46 -14.36 3.30 12.10
C TYR A 46 -15.68 2.70 11.60
N ARG A 47 -15.73 1.36 11.57
CA ARG A 47 -16.95 0.61 11.26
C ARG A 47 -17.27 -0.31 12.43
N ASN A 48 -18.53 -0.27 12.87
CA ASN A 48 -18.99 -1.13 13.96
C ASN A 48 -19.30 -2.54 13.43
N GLU A 49 -18.25 -3.21 12.93
CA GLU A 49 -18.29 -4.57 12.41
C GLU A 49 -18.78 -5.54 13.49
N GLN A 50 -19.54 -6.57 13.07
CA GLN A 50 -20.04 -7.59 13.98
C GLN A 50 -18.87 -8.33 14.62
N SER A 51 -18.93 -8.59 15.93
CA SER A 51 -17.79 -9.18 16.65
C SER A 51 -17.40 -10.57 16.13
N GLY A 52 -18.35 -11.33 15.57
CA GLY A 52 -18.10 -12.63 14.97
C GLY A 52 -17.43 -12.60 13.59
N GLU A 53 -17.34 -11.42 12.96
CA GLU A 53 -16.72 -11.24 11.64
C GLU A 53 -15.30 -10.68 11.73
N LEU A 54 -14.84 -10.27 12.93
CA LEU A 54 -13.49 -9.77 13.12
C LEU A 54 -12.45 -10.86 12.89
N SER A 55 -11.38 -10.54 12.17
CA SER A 55 -10.32 -11.49 11.82
C SER A 55 -8.98 -10.79 11.69
N GLY A 56 -8.07 -11.07 12.62
CA GLY A 56 -6.68 -10.56 12.62
C GLY A 56 -6.61 -9.07 12.26
N MET A 57 -5.84 -8.76 11.21
CA MET A 57 -5.77 -7.43 10.59
C MET A 57 -6.64 -7.30 9.32
N LEU A 58 -7.21 -8.42 8.84
CA LEU A 58 -8.01 -8.48 7.61
C LEU A 58 -9.38 -7.80 7.76
N ARG A 59 -9.98 -7.90 8.96
CA ARG A 59 -11.25 -7.27 9.31
C ARG A 59 -11.24 -6.74 10.75
N VAL A 60 -11.14 -5.43 10.87
CA VAL A 60 -11.02 -4.67 12.13
C VAL A 60 -12.06 -3.55 12.20
N ARG A 61 -12.27 -2.99 13.40
CA ARG A 61 -13.24 -1.90 13.63
C ARG A 61 -12.68 -0.51 13.39
N GLY A 62 -11.37 -0.34 13.53
CA GLY A 62 -10.64 0.89 13.23
C GLY A 62 -9.52 0.54 12.26
N PHE A 63 -9.46 1.24 11.14
CA PHE A 63 -8.52 0.98 10.06
C PHE A 63 -8.19 2.28 9.35
N THR A 64 -7.04 2.34 8.70
CA THR A 64 -6.61 3.52 7.95
C THR A 64 -6.59 3.20 6.46
N GLN A 65 -7.40 3.94 5.70
CA GLN A 65 -7.45 3.80 4.25
C GLN A 65 -6.48 4.77 3.58
N ASP A 66 -5.85 4.35 2.49
CA ASP A 66 -5.15 5.22 1.54
C ASP A 66 -6.14 5.85 0.55
N ASP A 67 -7.12 6.51 1.13
CA ASP A 67 -8.32 6.94 0.43
C ASP A 67 -8.07 8.18 -0.42
N GLY A 68 -8.70 8.23 -1.58
CA GLY A 68 -8.58 9.34 -2.52
C GLY A 68 -9.91 9.66 -3.17
N HIS A 69 -10.17 10.95 -3.35
CA HIS A 69 -11.38 11.45 -3.98
C HIS A 69 -11.02 12.45 -5.05
N ALA A 70 -11.42 12.18 -6.28
CA ALA A 70 -11.28 13.15 -7.37
C ALA A 70 -12.65 13.74 -7.69
N PHE A 71 -12.73 15.07 -7.82
CA PHE A 71 -13.87 15.78 -8.37
C PHE A 71 -13.48 16.27 -9.76
N LEU A 72 -14.26 15.90 -10.76
CA LEU A 72 -13.89 16.12 -12.16
C LEU A 72 -15.12 16.32 -13.04
N ARG A 73 -14.89 16.76 -14.28
CA ARG A 73 -15.92 16.81 -15.31
C ARG A 73 -16.12 15.44 -15.93
N GLU A 74 -17.31 15.17 -16.47
CA GLU A 74 -17.63 13.89 -17.12
C GLU A 74 -16.65 13.52 -18.25
N ASP A 75 -16.17 14.50 -19.03
CA ASP A 75 -15.21 14.28 -20.12
C ASP A 75 -13.81 13.83 -19.64
N GLN A 76 -13.50 14.01 -18.36
CA GLN A 76 -12.22 13.64 -17.74
C GLN A 76 -12.25 12.22 -17.13
N LEU A 77 -13.44 11.61 -17.02
CA LEU A 77 -13.64 10.36 -16.29
C LEU A 77 -12.75 9.22 -16.78
N ARG A 78 -12.68 9.04 -18.10
CA ARG A 78 -11.88 7.99 -18.71
C ARG A 78 -10.39 8.12 -18.37
N GLU A 79 -9.82 9.31 -18.48
CA GLU A 79 -8.39 9.52 -18.24
C GLU A 79 -8.04 9.30 -16.77
N GLU A 80 -8.91 9.74 -15.85
CA GLU A 80 -8.73 9.53 -14.41
C GLU A 80 -8.81 8.05 -14.00
N LEU A 81 -9.75 7.30 -14.58
CA LEU A 81 -9.85 5.86 -14.33
C LEU A 81 -8.63 5.09 -14.88
N LEU A 82 -8.15 5.44 -16.08
CA LEU A 82 -6.92 4.85 -16.63
C LEU A 82 -5.71 5.15 -15.76
N ALA A 83 -5.56 6.40 -15.31
CA ALA A 83 -4.48 6.78 -14.40
C ALA A 83 -4.54 6.00 -13.08
N HIS A 84 -5.74 5.74 -12.57
CA HIS A 84 -5.93 4.90 -11.39
C HIS A 84 -5.44 3.46 -11.61
N VAL A 85 -5.92 2.81 -12.67
CA VAL A 85 -5.57 1.42 -12.99
C VAL A 85 -4.05 1.26 -13.13
N ARG A 86 -3.38 2.16 -13.84
CA ARG A 86 -1.91 2.13 -13.99
C ARG A 86 -1.14 2.26 -12.67
N VAL A 87 -1.62 3.11 -11.77
CA VAL A 87 -1.00 3.26 -10.45
C VAL A 87 -1.20 2.01 -9.60
N VAL A 88 -2.36 1.35 -9.71
CA VAL A 88 -2.60 0.07 -9.03
C VAL A 88 -1.64 -1.00 -9.56
N GLU A 89 -1.53 -1.16 -10.88
CA GLU A 89 -0.56 -2.10 -11.50
C GLU A 89 0.87 -1.84 -11.01
N GLU A 90 1.36 -0.59 -11.08
CA GLU A 90 2.73 -0.24 -10.65
C GLU A 90 2.98 -0.58 -9.17
N ILE A 91 2.00 -0.31 -8.31
CA ILE A 91 2.08 -0.60 -6.89
C ILE A 91 2.14 -2.11 -6.68
N TYR A 92 1.24 -2.88 -7.28
CA TYR A 92 1.10 -4.32 -7.03
C TYR A 92 2.25 -5.11 -7.64
N ASP A 93 2.74 -4.72 -8.82
CA ASP A 93 3.97 -5.22 -9.42
C ASP A 93 5.17 -5.03 -8.48
N SER A 94 5.24 -3.89 -7.77
CA SER A 94 6.32 -3.65 -6.79
C SER A 94 6.31 -4.64 -5.61
N PHE A 95 5.20 -5.32 -5.38
CA PHE A 95 5.06 -6.33 -4.33
C PHE A 95 5.05 -7.76 -4.87
N GLY A 96 5.07 -7.97 -6.19
CA GLY A 96 5.00 -9.29 -6.81
C GLY A 96 3.62 -9.95 -6.70
N PHE A 97 2.54 -9.16 -6.63
CA PHE A 97 1.17 -9.70 -6.55
C PHE A 97 0.62 -10.08 -7.92
N ASP A 98 0.03 -11.27 -7.99
CA ASP A 98 -0.95 -11.59 -9.04
C ASP A 98 -2.28 -10.91 -8.70
N VAL A 99 -2.83 -10.16 -9.66
CA VAL A 99 -4.09 -9.41 -9.50
C VAL A 99 -5.18 -9.91 -10.42
N GLU A 100 -6.41 -9.94 -9.88
CA GLU A 100 -7.64 -10.17 -10.63
C GLU A 100 -8.52 -8.92 -10.58
N TYR A 101 -9.03 -8.51 -11.73
CA TYR A 101 -9.93 -7.37 -11.84
C TYR A 101 -11.38 -7.83 -11.90
N VAL A 102 -12.24 -7.16 -11.11
CA VAL A 102 -13.68 -7.43 -11.10
C VAL A 102 -14.43 -6.13 -11.36
N LEU A 103 -15.25 -6.11 -12.40
CA LEU A 103 -16.18 -5.03 -12.70
C LEU A 103 -17.55 -5.37 -12.11
N GLU A 104 -17.92 -4.68 -11.03
CA GLU A 104 -19.23 -4.83 -10.42
C GLU A 104 -20.20 -3.81 -11.00
N THR A 105 -21.38 -4.29 -11.41
CA THR A 105 -22.38 -3.48 -12.11
C THR A 105 -23.67 -3.31 -11.31
N LYS A 106 -24.55 -2.42 -11.81
CA LYS A 106 -25.82 -2.02 -11.21
C LYS A 106 -26.63 -3.19 -10.63
N GLY A 107 -27.01 -3.06 -9.35
CA GLY A 107 -27.99 -3.93 -8.67
C GLY A 107 -29.36 -3.28 -8.50
N ASP A 108 -30.28 -4.00 -7.85
CA ASP A 108 -31.68 -3.59 -7.70
C ASP A 108 -31.87 -2.36 -6.78
N ASP A 109 -31.01 -2.19 -5.76
CA ASP A 109 -31.06 -1.09 -4.79
C ASP A 109 -30.31 0.18 -5.27
N ALA A 110 -29.93 0.23 -6.55
CA ALA A 110 -29.15 1.31 -7.12
C ALA A 110 -29.92 2.65 -7.15
N ILE A 111 -29.21 3.74 -6.86
CA ILE A 111 -29.70 5.12 -6.96
C ILE A 111 -29.13 5.82 -8.20
N GLY A 112 -29.85 6.83 -8.71
CA GLY A 112 -29.50 7.51 -9.96
C GLY A 112 -30.16 6.92 -11.20
N SER A 113 -30.05 7.60 -12.34
CA SER A 113 -30.68 7.20 -13.60
C SER A 113 -29.93 6.04 -14.28
N ASP A 114 -30.62 5.27 -15.13
CA ASP A 114 -29.98 4.22 -15.94
C ASP A 114 -28.86 4.77 -16.83
N GLU A 115 -29.03 5.97 -17.37
CA GLU A 115 -28.05 6.64 -18.24
C GLU A 115 -26.73 6.96 -17.50
N ILE A 116 -26.82 7.40 -16.24
CA ILE A 116 -25.64 7.63 -15.40
C ILE A 116 -24.89 6.31 -15.17
N TRP A 117 -25.62 5.24 -14.85
CA TRP A 117 -25.04 3.93 -14.63
C TRP A 117 -24.39 3.34 -15.88
N GLU A 118 -25.01 3.51 -17.05
CA GLU A 118 -24.47 3.06 -18.33
C GLU A 118 -23.18 3.83 -18.66
N THR A 119 -23.17 5.15 -18.46
CA THR A 119 -21.99 5.99 -18.66
C THR A 119 -20.84 5.59 -17.72
N ALA A 120 -21.13 5.44 -16.44
CA ALA A 120 -20.15 5.07 -15.41
C ALA A 120 -19.55 3.67 -15.65
N THR A 121 -20.41 2.69 -15.93
CA THR A 121 -20.00 1.30 -16.21
C THR A 121 -19.20 1.22 -17.50
N GLY A 122 -19.61 1.97 -18.53
CA GLY A 122 -18.89 2.06 -19.81
C GLY A 122 -17.50 2.68 -19.65
N ALA A 123 -17.36 3.70 -18.80
CA ALA A 123 -16.06 4.33 -18.54
C ALA A 123 -15.10 3.37 -17.81
N LEU A 124 -15.57 2.65 -16.80
CA LEU A 124 -14.78 1.62 -16.09
C LEU A 124 -14.38 0.48 -17.02
N ARG A 125 -15.33 -0.04 -17.81
CA ARG A 125 -15.07 -1.08 -18.82
C ARG A 125 -13.99 -0.64 -19.81
N ASN A 126 -14.13 0.56 -20.35
CA ASN A 126 -13.18 1.08 -21.32
C ASN A 126 -11.78 1.26 -20.72
N ALA A 127 -11.67 1.62 -19.44
CA ALA A 127 -10.39 1.72 -18.76
C ALA A 127 -9.66 0.36 -18.73
N LEU A 128 -10.36 -0.70 -18.32
CA LEU A 128 -9.82 -2.06 -18.29
C LEU A 128 -9.43 -2.55 -19.69
N GLU A 129 -10.30 -2.39 -20.68
CA GLU A 129 -10.06 -2.83 -22.06
C GLU A 129 -8.92 -2.08 -22.74
N THR A 130 -8.72 -0.80 -22.42
CA THR A 130 -7.64 0.02 -23.00
C THR A 130 -6.27 -0.38 -22.47
N GLU A 131 -6.18 -0.74 -21.18
CA GLU A 131 -4.94 -1.28 -20.59
C GLU A 131 -4.73 -2.77 -20.95
N GLY A 132 -5.72 -3.40 -21.60
CA GLY A 132 -5.63 -4.81 -22.03
C GLY A 132 -5.71 -5.80 -20.87
N LEU A 133 -6.39 -5.41 -19.78
CA LEU A 133 -6.54 -6.22 -18.59
C LEU A 133 -7.71 -7.19 -18.73
N ASP A 134 -7.50 -8.43 -18.32
CA ASP A 134 -8.56 -9.42 -18.16
C ASP A 134 -9.36 -9.11 -16.89
N TYR A 135 -10.69 -9.20 -16.97
CA TYR A 135 -11.58 -8.92 -15.83
C TYR A 135 -12.86 -9.76 -15.89
N ASP A 136 -13.38 -10.08 -14.72
CA ASP A 136 -14.71 -10.67 -14.55
C ASP A 136 -15.78 -9.60 -14.34
N VAL A 137 -17.03 -9.94 -14.62
CA VAL A 137 -18.19 -9.06 -14.41
C VAL A 137 -19.09 -9.66 -13.35
N GLU A 138 -19.25 -8.94 -12.24
CA GLU A 138 -20.16 -9.30 -11.14
C GLU A 138 -21.44 -8.46 -11.21
N ALA A 139 -22.47 -9.06 -11.80
CA ALA A 139 -23.73 -8.36 -12.03
C ALA A 139 -24.53 -8.21 -10.73
N GLY A 140 -24.80 -6.95 -10.35
CA GLY A 140 -25.66 -6.63 -9.22
C GLY A 140 -24.95 -6.42 -7.89
N GLU A 141 -23.61 -6.59 -7.87
CA GLU A 141 -22.80 -6.51 -6.65
C GLU A 141 -22.27 -5.09 -6.35
N ALA A 142 -22.45 -4.14 -7.28
CA ALA A 142 -21.99 -2.77 -7.11
C ALA A 142 -22.65 -2.09 -5.90
N ALA A 143 -21.93 -1.14 -5.29
CA ALA A 143 -22.50 -0.30 -4.26
C ALA A 143 -23.69 0.50 -4.81
N PHE A 144 -24.68 0.81 -3.95
CA PHE A 144 -25.92 1.46 -4.39
C PHE A 144 -25.71 2.78 -5.14
N TYR A 145 -24.60 3.49 -4.93
CA TYR A 145 -24.29 4.80 -5.51
C TYR A 145 -23.48 4.78 -6.82
N GLY A 146 -22.97 3.63 -7.26
CA GLY A 146 -22.27 3.55 -8.55
C GLY A 146 -21.47 2.26 -8.78
N PRO A 147 -21.06 2.01 -10.03
CA PRO A 147 -20.27 0.83 -10.38
C PRO A 147 -18.84 0.95 -9.88
N LYS A 148 -18.17 -0.20 -9.74
CA LYS A 148 -16.80 -0.24 -9.23
C LYS A 148 -15.93 -1.26 -9.93
N ILE A 149 -14.64 -0.95 -10.01
CA ILE A 149 -13.61 -1.95 -10.23
C ILE A 149 -13.06 -2.34 -8.86
N GLY A 150 -13.12 -3.63 -8.55
CA GLY A 150 -12.36 -4.24 -7.47
C GLY A 150 -11.04 -4.81 -8.00
N VAL A 151 -9.98 -4.67 -7.23
CA VAL A 151 -8.69 -5.28 -7.50
C VAL A 151 -8.40 -6.28 -6.39
N ASN A 152 -8.45 -7.55 -6.77
CA ASN A 152 -8.26 -8.66 -5.89
C ASN A 152 -6.80 -9.13 -5.98
N ALA A 153 -6.08 -9.12 -4.86
CA ALA A 153 -4.77 -9.77 -4.79
C ALA A 153 -4.94 -11.22 -4.37
N ILE A 154 -4.21 -12.12 -5.03
CA ILE A 154 -4.13 -13.53 -4.65
C ILE A 154 -2.96 -13.71 -3.66
N ASP A 155 -3.25 -14.23 -2.48
CA ASP A 155 -2.21 -14.54 -1.50
C ASP A 155 -1.51 -15.88 -1.76
N ALA A 156 -0.44 -16.18 -1.02
CA ALA A 156 0.34 -17.41 -1.16
C ALA A 156 -0.41 -18.71 -0.77
N LEU A 157 -1.68 -18.62 -0.35
CA LEU A 157 -2.58 -19.74 -0.06
C LEU A 157 -3.77 -19.80 -1.04
N ASP A 158 -3.66 -19.14 -2.20
CA ASP A 158 -4.68 -19.05 -3.24
C ASP A 158 -6.01 -18.43 -2.76
N ARG A 159 -5.97 -17.55 -1.75
CA ARG A 159 -7.15 -16.77 -1.32
C ARG A 159 -7.14 -15.40 -1.99
N SER A 160 -8.31 -15.00 -2.46
CA SER A 160 -8.53 -13.72 -3.12
C SER A 160 -8.99 -12.67 -2.11
N TRP A 161 -8.31 -11.53 -2.07
CA TRP A 161 -8.63 -10.41 -1.20
C TRP A 161 -8.86 -9.15 -2.03
N THR A 162 -10.05 -8.55 -1.95
CA THR A 162 -10.27 -7.21 -2.51
C THR A 162 -9.51 -6.18 -1.67
N ILE A 163 -8.50 -5.60 -2.30
CA ILE A 163 -7.59 -4.63 -1.70
C ILE A 163 -7.86 -3.27 -2.35
N GLY A 164 -7.66 -3.17 -3.65
CA GLY A 164 -7.80 -1.93 -4.40
C GLY A 164 -9.23 -1.75 -4.90
N THR A 165 -9.66 -0.50 -5.04
CA THR A 165 -10.95 -0.20 -5.66
C THR A 165 -10.98 1.17 -6.27
N VAL A 166 -11.70 1.30 -7.39
CA VAL A 166 -12.11 2.58 -7.94
C VAL A 166 -13.60 2.56 -8.24
N GLN A 167 -14.31 3.60 -7.79
CA GLN A 167 -15.76 3.72 -7.87
C GLN A 167 -16.13 5.09 -8.45
N VAL A 168 -17.15 5.14 -9.30
CA VAL A 168 -17.68 6.40 -9.84
C VAL A 168 -18.96 6.74 -9.09
N ASP A 169 -19.05 7.95 -8.53
CA ASP A 169 -20.18 8.43 -7.74
C ASP A 169 -20.72 9.76 -8.28
N PHE A 170 -22.00 9.75 -8.64
CA PHE A 170 -22.76 10.93 -9.07
C PHE A 170 -23.67 11.46 -7.97
N ASN A 171 -23.90 10.66 -6.93
CA ASN A 171 -24.84 10.91 -5.87
C ASN A 171 -24.26 11.79 -4.75
N ILE A 172 -23.00 11.62 -4.31
CA ILE A 172 -22.42 12.54 -3.30
C ILE A 172 -22.41 13.99 -3.80
N PRO A 173 -21.95 14.28 -5.03
CA PRO A 173 -22.03 15.62 -5.60
C PRO A 173 -23.46 16.18 -5.64
N GLU A 174 -24.45 15.34 -5.94
CA GLU A 174 -25.86 15.75 -5.96
C GLU A 174 -26.41 16.01 -4.55
N ARG A 175 -26.20 15.10 -3.60
CA ARG A 175 -26.75 15.20 -2.25
C ARG A 175 -26.18 16.36 -1.46
N LEU A 176 -24.94 16.76 -1.74
CA LEU A 176 -24.26 17.87 -1.07
C LEU A 176 -24.27 19.16 -1.90
N ASP A 177 -25.00 19.18 -3.01
CA ASP A 177 -25.16 20.35 -3.90
C ASP A 177 -23.81 20.94 -4.35
N LEU A 178 -22.87 20.06 -4.71
CA LEU A 178 -21.56 20.46 -5.20
C LEU A 178 -21.68 20.97 -6.64
N ALA A 179 -20.95 22.04 -6.96
CA ALA A 179 -20.95 22.65 -8.28
C ALA A 179 -19.56 23.16 -8.70
N TYR A 180 -19.41 23.44 -9.99
CA TYR A 180 -18.33 24.23 -10.58
C TYR A 180 -18.88 25.10 -11.71
N VAL A 181 -18.18 26.18 -12.06
CA VAL A 181 -18.54 27.04 -13.20
C VAL A 181 -17.94 26.49 -14.49
N GLY A 182 -18.78 26.16 -15.46
CA GLY A 182 -18.42 25.61 -16.77
C GLY A 182 -17.79 26.60 -17.74
N GLU A 183 -17.35 26.12 -18.90
CA GLU A 183 -16.86 26.97 -20.00
C GLU A 183 -17.94 27.89 -20.57
N ASP A 184 -19.19 27.44 -20.48
CA ASP A 184 -20.41 28.17 -20.84
C ASP A 184 -20.82 29.20 -19.78
N ASN A 185 -20.08 29.30 -18.68
CA ASN A 185 -20.35 30.19 -17.55
C ASN A 185 -21.66 29.85 -16.79
N GLU A 186 -22.16 28.63 -16.96
CA GLU A 186 -23.26 28.06 -16.18
C GLU A 186 -22.71 27.19 -15.02
N GLU A 187 -23.57 26.87 -14.05
CA GLU A 187 -23.24 25.94 -12.97
C GLU A 187 -23.43 24.49 -13.43
N HIS A 188 -22.40 23.68 -13.24
CA HIS A 188 -22.38 22.25 -13.55
C HIS A 188 -22.03 21.46 -12.29
N ARG A 189 -22.44 20.19 -12.26
CA ARG A 189 -22.14 19.29 -11.15
C ARG A 189 -20.90 18.45 -11.47
N PRO A 190 -19.91 18.34 -10.55
CA PRO A 190 -18.78 17.45 -10.77
C PRO A 190 -19.20 15.99 -10.59
N VAL A 191 -18.45 15.09 -11.19
CA VAL A 191 -18.45 13.65 -10.89
C VAL A 191 -17.40 13.39 -9.81
N ALA A 192 -17.71 12.53 -8.85
CA ALA A 192 -16.75 12.06 -7.87
C ALA A 192 -16.20 10.68 -8.26
N ILE A 193 -14.88 10.49 -8.12
CA ILE A 193 -14.26 9.16 -8.10
C ILE A 193 -13.81 8.88 -6.66
N HIS A 194 -14.15 7.71 -6.13
CA HIS A 194 -13.56 7.16 -4.92
C HIS A 194 -12.48 6.17 -5.29
N ARG A 195 -11.35 6.23 -4.60
CA ARG A 195 -10.28 5.25 -4.77
C ARG A 195 -9.61 4.87 -3.46
N ALA A 196 -9.23 3.61 -3.37
CA ALA A 196 -8.22 3.16 -2.43
C ALA A 196 -7.29 2.22 -3.20
N LEU A 197 -5.98 2.45 -3.13
CA LEU A 197 -5.00 1.66 -3.89
C LEU A 197 -4.66 0.39 -3.10
N LEU A 198 -4.42 0.53 -1.80
CA LEU A 198 -4.11 -0.55 -0.85
C LEU A 198 -5.34 -0.96 -0.02
N GLY A 199 -6.46 -0.25 -0.17
CA GLY A 199 -7.68 -0.49 0.61
C GLY A 199 -7.54 0.04 2.03
N SER A 200 -6.97 -0.77 2.93
CA SER A 200 -6.55 -0.32 4.26
C SER A 200 -5.18 -0.88 4.62
N PHE A 201 -4.38 -0.09 5.34
CA PHE A 201 -3.04 -0.51 5.74
C PHE A 201 -3.05 -1.81 6.56
N GLU A 202 -4.03 -1.99 7.44
CA GLU A 202 -4.15 -3.20 8.26
C GLU A 202 -4.39 -4.44 7.40
N ARG A 203 -5.35 -4.36 6.45
CA ARG A 203 -5.64 -5.48 5.55
C ARG A 203 -4.46 -5.75 4.62
N PHE A 204 -3.92 -4.70 4.00
CA PHE A 204 -2.79 -4.82 3.10
C PHE A 204 -1.58 -5.45 3.80
N MET A 205 -1.27 -5.01 5.02
CA MET A 205 -0.18 -5.59 5.81
C MET A 205 -0.43 -7.06 6.16
N ALA A 206 -1.67 -7.47 6.49
CA ALA A 206 -1.98 -8.88 6.67
C ALA A 206 -1.69 -9.71 5.40
N VAL A 207 -2.12 -9.21 4.24
CA VAL A 207 -1.86 -9.88 2.95
C VAL A 207 -0.35 -9.94 2.67
N LEU A 208 0.40 -8.85 2.89
CA LEU A 208 1.86 -8.86 2.72
C LEU A 208 2.57 -9.86 3.64
N ILE A 209 2.15 -9.95 4.91
CA ILE A 209 2.71 -10.92 5.87
C ILE A 209 2.51 -12.35 5.35
N GLU A 210 1.32 -12.67 4.84
CA GLU A 210 1.01 -13.99 4.34
C GLU A 210 1.70 -14.29 3.00
N HIS A 211 1.69 -13.31 2.08
CA HIS A 211 2.32 -13.40 0.76
C HIS A 211 3.83 -13.67 0.87
N PHE A 212 4.55 -12.86 1.63
CA PHE A 212 5.98 -13.06 1.85
C PHE A 212 6.28 -14.17 2.88
N LYS A 213 5.25 -14.76 3.48
CA LYS A 213 5.35 -15.66 4.64
C LYS A 213 6.22 -15.03 5.73
N GLY A 214 6.16 -13.70 5.87
CA GLY A 214 6.95 -12.81 6.72
C GLY A 214 8.44 -12.63 6.37
N ASN A 215 8.92 -13.15 5.23
CA ASN A 215 10.24 -12.83 4.67
C ASN A 215 10.15 -11.55 3.82
N PHE A 216 9.89 -10.41 4.46
CA PHE A 216 9.71 -9.15 3.73
C PHE A 216 10.92 -8.81 2.85
N PRO A 217 10.72 -8.30 1.62
CA PRO A 217 11.77 -7.68 0.82
C PRO A 217 12.59 -6.68 1.62
N THR A 218 13.88 -6.52 1.31
CA THR A 218 14.77 -5.67 2.11
C THR A 218 14.24 -4.26 2.27
N TRP A 219 13.61 -3.68 1.24
CA TRP A 219 13.03 -2.34 1.32
C TRP A 219 11.87 -2.22 2.33
N LEU A 220 11.12 -3.31 2.57
CA LEU A 220 10.00 -3.39 3.52
C LEU A 220 10.38 -3.93 4.90
N ALA A 221 11.47 -4.68 5.02
CA ALA A 221 11.80 -5.41 6.24
C ALA A 221 11.96 -4.47 7.46
N PRO A 222 11.31 -4.72 8.61
CA PRO A 222 11.38 -3.82 9.77
C PRO A 222 12.82 -3.62 10.27
N GLU A 223 13.63 -4.66 10.17
CA GLU A 223 15.08 -4.62 10.31
C GLU A 223 15.68 -5.12 8.99
N GLN A 224 16.56 -4.32 8.38
CA GLN A 224 17.14 -4.64 7.06
C GLN A 224 18.50 -5.33 7.19
N VAL A 225 19.27 -4.91 8.19
CA VAL A 225 20.62 -5.40 8.47
C VAL A 225 20.78 -5.63 9.97
N ARG A 226 21.43 -6.73 10.36
CA ARG A 226 21.87 -6.95 11.75
C ARG A 226 23.39 -7.12 11.80
N VAL A 227 24.09 -6.32 12.60
CA VAL A 227 25.54 -6.47 12.79
C VAL A 227 25.82 -7.41 13.95
N LEU A 228 26.63 -8.43 13.71
CA LEU A 228 26.91 -9.55 14.61
C LEU A 228 28.40 -9.54 15.02
N PRO A 229 28.79 -8.83 16.08
CA PRO A 229 30.15 -8.93 16.61
C PRO A 229 30.42 -10.33 17.18
N ILE A 230 31.59 -10.89 16.86
CA ILE A 230 32.01 -12.21 17.35
C ILE A 230 32.33 -12.19 18.86
N SER A 231 32.82 -11.06 19.37
CA SER A 231 33.08 -10.83 20.79
C SER A 231 32.91 -9.36 21.17
N ASP A 232 32.92 -9.05 22.47
CA ASP A 232 32.83 -7.69 23.00
C ASP A 232 33.96 -6.77 22.48
N ASP A 233 35.11 -7.34 22.12
CA ASP A 233 36.24 -6.60 21.56
C ASP A 233 35.93 -5.96 20.19
N GLN A 234 34.88 -6.41 19.51
CA GLN A 234 34.44 -5.87 18.21
C GLN A 234 33.21 -4.94 18.31
N LEU A 235 32.69 -4.65 19.51
CA LEU A 235 31.49 -3.82 19.65
C LEU A 235 31.69 -2.41 19.07
N GLU A 236 32.84 -1.79 19.31
CA GLU A 236 33.13 -0.44 18.78
C GLU A 236 33.07 -0.41 17.24
N TYR A 237 33.64 -1.42 16.59
CA TYR A 237 33.60 -1.55 15.13
C TYR A 237 32.20 -1.93 14.63
N ALA A 238 31.46 -2.78 15.34
CA ALA A 238 30.07 -3.09 15.01
C ALA A 238 29.16 -1.85 15.06
N ASP A 239 29.36 -0.99 16.07
CA ASP A 239 28.65 0.27 16.22
C ASP A 239 29.00 1.26 15.11
N SER A 240 30.26 1.35 14.69
CA SER A 240 30.67 2.20 13.56
C SER A 240 30.05 1.72 12.25
N VAL A 241 30.09 0.41 11.96
CA VAL A 241 29.43 -0.19 10.78
C VAL A 241 27.94 0.12 10.78
N ALA A 242 27.26 -0.05 11.91
CA ALA A 242 25.85 0.27 12.03
C ALA A 242 25.56 1.77 11.90
N ALA A 243 26.44 2.64 12.38
CA ALA A 243 26.31 4.10 12.22
C ALA A 243 26.35 4.50 10.74
N ASP A 244 27.30 3.98 9.96
CA ASP A 244 27.43 4.27 8.53
C ASP A 244 26.21 3.79 7.73
N ILE A 245 25.69 2.60 8.06
CA ILE A 245 24.47 2.06 7.44
C ILE A 245 23.23 2.91 7.80
N ARG A 246 23.12 3.40 9.04
CA ARG A 246 22.05 4.34 9.44
C ARG A 246 22.17 5.68 8.73
N GLU A 247 23.38 6.21 8.59
CA GLU A 247 23.63 7.46 7.85
C GLU A 247 23.23 7.32 6.38
N ALA A 248 23.40 6.13 5.80
CA ALA A 248 22.92 5.81 4.46
C ALA A 248 21.38 5.63 4.37
N GLY A 249 20.64 5.70 5.48
CA GLY A 249 19.18 5.67 5.55
C GLY A 249 18.57 4.28 5.73
N PHE A 250 19.34 3.28 6.17
CA PHE A 250 18.86 1.91 6.38
C PHE A 250 18.60 1.60 7.86
N ARG A 251 17.67 0.67 8.09
CA ARG A 251 17.30 0.16 9.42
C ARG A 251 18.26 -0.96 9.81
N VAL A 252 19.10 -0.69 10.81
CA VAL A 252 20.13 -1.62 11.27
C VAL A 252 20.23 -1.66 12.80
N GLU A 253 20.37 -2.88 13.32
CA GLU A 253 20.60 -3.14 14.74
C GLU A 253 21.95 -3.84 14.95
N VAL A 254 22.50 -3.70 16.16
CA VAL A 254 23.71 -4.41 16.60
C VAL A 254 23.28 -5.48 17.59
N GLU A 255 23.68 -6.72 17.36
CA GLU A 255 23.43 -7.85 18.26
C GLU A 255 24.53 -7.92 19.33
N ASP A 256 24.36 -7.13 20.38
CA ASP A 256 25.33 -6.94 21.47
C ASP A 256 25.16 -7.94 22.64
N ARG A 257 24.14 -8.80 22.61
CA ARG A 257 23.91 -9.79 23.67
C ARG A 257 25.05 -10.80 23.72
N ASP A 258 25.45 -11.17 24.94
CA ASP A 258 26.45 -12.20 25.23
C ASP A 258 25.97 -13.60 24.76
N MET A 259 26.26 -13.90 23.50
CA MET A 259 25.88 -15.12 22.79
C MET A 259 26.97 -15.47 21.78
N THR A 260 27.13 -16.76 21.51
CA THR A 260 28.00 -17.19 20.40
C THR A 260 27.48 -16.65 19.06
N VAL A 261 28.38 -16.33 18.13
CA VAL A 261 28.00 -15.85 16.79
C VAL A 261 26.98 -16.75 16.10
N GLY A 262 27.09 -18.08 16.23
CA GLY A 262 26.11 -19.02 15.69
C GLY A 262 24.71 -18.87 16.29
N ARG A 263 24.60 -18.51 17.57
CA ARG A 263 23.31 -18.21 18.21
C ARG A 263 22.75 -16.85 17.75
N LYS A 264 23.63 -15.86 17.53
CA LYS A 264 23.28 -14.56 16.94
C LYS A 264 22.73 -14.72 15.51
N ILE A 265 23.43 -15.50 14.67
CA ILE A 265 23.00 -15.85 13.31
C ILE A 265 21.63 -16.54 13.33
N ARG A 266 21.44 -17.52 14.21
CA ARG A 266 20.15 -18.21 14.35
C ARG A 266 19.03 -17.23 14.72
N ALA A 267 19.27 -16.30 15.65
CA ALA A 267 18.29 -15.29 16.00
C ALA A 267 17.95 -14.38 14.81
N GLY A 268 18.95 -13.97 14.01
CA GLY A 268 18.71 -13.20 12.78
C GLY A 268 17.88 -13.96 11.74
N HIS A 269 18.08 -15.26 11.57
CA HIS A 269 17.24 -16.10 10.71
C HIS A 269 15.82 -16.29 11.27
N ASP A 270 15.67 -16.51 12.58
CA ASP A 270 14.36 -16.63 13.24
C ASP A 270 13.54 -15.33 13.07
N ASP A 271 14.21 -14.17 13.12
CA ASP A 271 13.62 -12.84 12.89
C ASP A 271 13.54 -12.46 11.40
N ARG A 272 14.09 -13.29 10.50
CA ARG A 272 14.06 -13.15 9.03
C ARG A 272 14.71 -11.88 8.50
N VAL A 273 15.75 -11.42 9.19
CA VAL A 273 16.54 -10.25 8.78
C VAL A 273 17.14 -10.49 7.39
N PRO A 274 16.99 -9.57 6.43
CA PRO A 274 17.52 -9.74 5.08
C PRO A 274 19.02 -10.02 5.03
N TYR A 275 19.79 -9.25 5.80
CA TYR A 275 21.24 -9.35 5.85
C TYR A 275 21.77 -9.34 7.29
N MET A 276 22.79 -10.15 7.53
CA MET A 276 23.57 -10.17 8.75
C MET A 276 25.03 -9.87 8.40
N LEU A 277 25.63 -8.92 9.09
CA LEU A 277 27.04 -8.55 8.92
C LEU A 277 27.84 -9.09 10.10
N ILE A 278 28.67 -10.08 9.86
CA ILE A 278 29.54 -10.65 10.89
C ILE A 278 30.82 -9.83 10.95
N VAL A 279 31.22 -9.43 12.16
CA VAL A 279 32.45 -8.65 12.39
C VAL A 279 33.31 -9.32 13.46
N GLY A 280 34.46 -9.83 13.03
CA GLY A 280 35.53 -10.36 13.88
C GLY A 280 36.72 -9.41 13.97
N SER A 281 37.81 -9.90 14.55
CA SER A 281 39.07 -9.15 14.63
C SER A 281 39.66 -8.90 13.24
N ASP A 282 39.59 -9.89 12.34
CA ASP A 282 40.09 -9.77 10.97
C ASP A 282 39.30 -8.70 10.19
N GLU A 283 37.96 -8.70 10.29
CA GLU A 283 37.11 -7.67 9.69
C GLU A 283 37.37 -6.26 10.27
N ALA A 284 37.56 -6.15 11.58
CA ALA A 284 37.83 -4.87 12.23
C ALA A 284 39.20 -4.30 11.84
N ASP A 285 40.22 -5.15 11.75
CA ASP A 285 41.57 -4.75 11.33
C ASP A 285 41.63 -4.37 9.84
N ALA A 286 40.80 -5.00 9.01
CA ALA A 286 40.74 -4.76 7.57
C ALA A 286 39.70 -3.70 7.15
N GLU A 287 38.89 -3.19 8.08
CA GLU A 287 37.74 -2.32 7.82
C GLU A 287 36.75 -2.94 6.81
N THR A 288 36.53 -4.25 6.91
CA THR A 288 35.60 -5.04 6.08
C THR A 288 34.45 -5.63 6.90
N VAL A 289 33.50 -6.29 6.24
CA VAL A 289 32.44 -7.09 6.87
C VAL A 289 32.29 -8.43 6.15
N SER A 290 31.85 -9.45 6.87
CA SER A 290 31.39 -10.71 6.27
C SER A 290 29.87 -10.69 6.13
N VAL A 291 29.37 -10.70 4.90
CA VAL A 291 27.94 -10.54 4.59
C VAL A 291 27.29 -11.90 4.45
N ARG A 292 26.28 -12.15 5.29
CA ARG A 292 25.41 -13.32 5.23
C ARG A 292 23.99 -12.88 4.93
N ASP A 293 23.29 -13.55 4.03
CA ASP A 293 21.88 -13.26 3.77
C ASP A 293 20.93 -14.26 4.44
N ARG A 294 19.64 -13.94 4.40
CA ARG A 294 18.60 -14.81 4.98
C ARG A 294 18.48 -16.18 4.30
N GLN A 295 19.04 -16.36 3.10
CA GLN A 295 19.07 -17.62 2.36
C GLN A 295 20.30 -18.48 2.74
N GLU A 296 21.00 -18.11 3.82
CA GLU A 296 22.16 -18.82 4.36
C GLU A 296 23.41 -18.76 3.46
N ARG A 297 23.43 -17.87 2.46
CA ARG A 297 24.60 -17.62 1.61
C ARG A 297 25.52 -16.61 2.29
N GLU A 298 26.82 -16.73 2.04
CA GLU A 298 27.84 -15.89 2.70
C GLU A 298 28.97 -15.49 1.74
N VAL A 299 29.47 -14.26 1.92
CA VAL A 299 30.68 -13.74 1.27
C VAL A 299 31.47 -12.91 2.29
N ASN A 300 32.77 -13.13 2.36
CA ASN A 300 33.66 -12.50 3.33
C ASN A 300 34.45 -11.35 2.70
N ASP A 301 35.14 -10.57 3.52
CA ASP A 301 36.08 -9.52 3.10
C ASP A 301 35.42 -8.44 2.22
N VAL A 302 34.19 -8.05 2.54
CA VAL A 302 33.43 -7.04 1.79
C VAL A 302 33.71 -5.65 2.35
N GLU A 303 34.09 -4.70 1.49
CA GLU A 303 34.13 -3.29 1.86
C GLU A 303 32.72 -2.78 2.21
N LEU A 304 32.58 -2.11 3.35
CA LEU A 304 31.28 -1.63 3.82
C LEU A 304 30.58 -0.72 2.80
N SER A 305 31.33 0.16 2.13
CA SER A 305 30.80 1.05 1.08
C SER A 305 30.18 0.27 -0.08
N THR A 306 30.80 -0.84 -0.48
CA THR A 306 30.29 -1.71 -1.55
C THR A 306 28.95 -2.33 -1.15
N PHE A 307 28.83 -2.80 0.09
CA PHE A 307 27.57 -3.34 0.60
C PHE A 307 26.47 -2.26 0.72
N VAL A 308 26.81 -1.05 1.19
CA VAL A 308 25.84 0.06 1.28
C VAL A 308 25.34 0.50 -0.10
N ASP A 309 26.21 0.57 -1.10
CA ASP A 309 25.80 0.91 -2.47
C ASP A 309 24.90 -0.16 -3.09
N HIS A 310 25.15 -1.43 -2.77
CA HIS A 310 24.21 -2.51 -3.10
C HIS A 310 22.86 -2.32 -2.44
N LEU A 311 22.79 -2.06 -1.14
CA LEU A 311 21.52 -1.85 -0.43
C LEU A 311 20.69 -0.73 -1.05
N ARG A 312 21.35 0.35 -1.51
CA ARG A 312 20.68 1.45 -2.24
C ARG A 312 20.06 0.95 -3.53
N THR A 313 20.82 0.20 -4.31
CA THR A 313 20.37 -0.38 -5.58
C THR A 313 19.20 -1.35 -5.37
N GLU A 314 19.32 -2.27 -4.41
CA GLU A 314 18.28 -3.26 -4.09
C GLU A 314 16.99 -2.59 -3.58
N ARG A 315 17.11 -1.54 -2.75
CA ARG A 315 15.96 -0.74 -2.30
C ARG A 315 15.27 -0.02 -3.45
N ASP A 316 16.04 0.64 -4.32
CA ASP A 316 15.49 1.45 -5.40
C ASP A 316 14.83 0.60 -6.49
N GLN A 317 15.33 -0.63 -6.69
CA GLN A 317 14.71 -1.64 -7.54
C GLN A 317 13.53 -2.36 -6.87
N LYS A 318 13.31 -2.14 -5.57
CA LYS A 318 12.30 -2.84 -4.75
C LYS A 318 12.36 -4.37 -4.91
N SER A 319 13.55 -4.93 -5.04
CA SER A 319 13.71 -6.36 -5.31
C SER A 319 13.08 -7.23 -4.23
N GLU A 320 12.39 -8.30 -4.64
CA GLU A 320 11.67 -9.20 -3.74
C GLU A 320 12.61 -9.96 -2.80
N ASP A 321 13.73 -10.47 -3.36
CA ASP A 321 14.72 -11.25 -2.63
C ASP A 321 16.05 -10.50 -2.47
N PRO A 322 16.76 -10.68 -1.34
CA PRO A 322 18.16 -10.27 -1.20
C PRO A 322 19.04 -10.94 -2.26
N TYR A 323 19.89 -10.18 -2.94
CA TYR A 323 20.74 -10.72 -4.01
C TYR A 323 22.21 -10.27 -3.95
N PHE A 324 22.66 -9.66 -2.84
CA PHE A 324 24.07 -9.30 -2.68
C PHE A 324 25.00 -10.51 -2.81
N VAL A 325 24.64 -11.61 -2.13
CA VAL A 325 25.44 -12.83 -2.16
C VAL A 325 25.03 -13.67 -3.38
N PRO A 326 25.92 -13.92 -4.35
CA PRO A 326 25.57 -14.64 -5.55
C PRO A 326 25.18 -16.09 -5.25
N VAL A 327 24.25 -16.65 -6.04
CA VAL A 327 23.92 -18.07 -6.01
C VAL A 327 25.16 -18.86 -6.41
N GLN A 328 25.71 -19.65 -5.48
CA GLN A 328 26.74 -20.61 -5.83
C GLN A 328 26.10 -21.72 -6.66
N ASN A 329 26.28 -21.68 -7.98
CA ASN A 329 25.96 -22.81 -8.84
C ASN A 329 26.89 -23.97 -8.47
N HIS A 330 26.37 -24.96 -7.76
CA HIS A 330 27.06 -26.23 -7.50
C HIS A 330 26.99 -27.17 -8.70
#